data_AF-A0A3C0QB02-F1
#
_entry.id   AF-A0A3C0QB02-F1
#
_cell.length_a   1.000
_cell.length_b   1.000
_cell.length_c   1.000
_cell.angle_alpha   90.00
_cell.angle_beta   90.00
_cell.angle_gamma   90.00
#
_symmetry.space_group_name_H-M   'P 1'
#
loop_
_entity.id
_entity.type
_entity.pdbx_description
1 polymer ?
#
loop_
_entity_poly.entity_id
_entity_poly.type
_entity_poly.pdbx_seq_one_letter_code
_entity_poly.pdbx_strand_id
1 'polypeptide(L)' 'SITANLGDAKSTVTHPATTTHGRLSPEQRAAAGISDGLIRLAIGLESVDDLQSDLDQGFASLKD' A
#
# COMPACT_ATOMS: atom_id res chain seq x y z
N SER A 1 8.97 3.56 -1.56
CA SER A 1 9.24 4.06 -0.19
C SER A 1 8.06 3.73 0.71
N ILE A 2 8.26 3.33 1.97
CA ILE A 2 7.14 3.04 2.90
C ILE A 2 6.81 4.32 3.66
N THR A 3 5.70 4.96 3.31
CA THR A 3 5.25 6.19 3.97
C THR A 3 3.73 6.33 3.90
N ALA A 4 3.17 7.10 4.83
CA ALA A 4 1.77 7.50 4.83
C ALA A 4 1.44 8.55 3.75
N ASN A 5 2.46 9.26 3.24
CA ASN A 5 2.30 10.36 2.29
C ASN A 5 1.77 9.87 0.93
N LEU A 6 1.13 10.78 0.20
CA LEU A 6 0.50 10.55 -1.10
C LEU A 6 0.70 11.75 -2.03
N GLY A 7 0.75 11.51 -3.34
CA GLY A 7 0.84 12.56 -4.38
C GLY A 7 2.25 13.07 -4.68
N ASP A 8 3.30 12.31 -4.38
CA ASP A 8 4.69 12.65 -4.72
C ASP A 8 5.04 12.12 -6.13
N ALA A 9 6.11 12.63 -6.74
CA ALA A 9 6.67 12.11 -7.99
C ALA A 9 7.22 10.68 -7.83
N LYS A 10 7.49 10.25 -6.60
CA LYS A 10 7.95 8.91 -6.25
C LYS A 10 6.81 8.03 -5.74
N SER A 11 6.73 6.81 -6.26
CA SER A 11 5.78 5.79 -5.83
C SER A 11 5.99 5.34 -4.38
N THR A 12 4.89 5.20 -3.65
CA THR A 12 4.87 4.78 -2.25
C THR A 12 3.86 3.66 -2.00
N VAL A 13 4.16 2.83 -1.01
CA VAL A 13 3.31 1.73 -0.55
C VAL A 13 3.12 1.84 0.95
N THR A 14 1.92 1.53 1.44
CA THR A 14 1.64 1.50 2.87
C THR A 14 0.62 0.44 3.23
N HIS A 15 0.66 -0.02 4.49
CA HIS A 15 -0.32 -0.90 5.08
C HIS A 15 -1.24 -0.08 6.00
N PRO A 16 -2.44 0.36 5.54
CA PRO A 16 -3.25 1.33 6.28
C PRO A 16 -3.62 0.86 7.68
N ALA A 17 -3.89 -0.44 7.87
CA ALA A 17 -4.32 -1.00 9.15
C ALA A 17 -3.25 -0.93 10.25
N THR A 18 -1.95 -0.90 9.93
CA THR A 18 -0.87 -0.71 10.94
C THR A 18 -0.20 0.66 10.88
N THR A 19 -0.64 1.54 9.97
CA THR A 19 -0.03 2.87 9.76
C THR A 19 -1.07 3.98 9.93
N THR A 20 -1.52 4.58 8.83
CA THR A 20 -2.42 5.74 8.78
C THR A 20 -3.72 5.55 9.56
N HIS A 21 -4.24 4.32 9.61
CA HIS A 21 -5.48 3.97 10.29
C HIS A 21 -5.26 3.04 11.48
N GLY A 22 -4.01 2.87 11.94
CA GLY A 22 -3.67 1.96 13.03
C GLY A 22 -4.22 2.37 14.40
N ARG A 23 -4.73 3.60 14.54
CA ARG A 23 -5.40 4.07 15.77
C ARG A 23 -6.90 3.79 15.81
N LEU A 24 -7.50 3.38 14.71
CA LEU A 24 -8.91 2.99 14.66
C LEU A 24 -9.10 1.60 15.27
N SER A 25 -10.22 1.36 15.94
CA SER A 25 -10.59 0.01 16.38
C SER A 25 -10.80 -0.90 15.16
N PRO A 26 -10.71 -2.24 15.31
CA PRO A 26 -10.99 -3.16 14.22
C PRO A 26 -12.36 -2.93 13.57
N GLU A 27 -13.39 -2.63 14.37
CA GLU A 27 -14.75 -2.37 13.89
C GLU A 27 -14.83 -1.07 13.08
N GLN A 28 -14.15 -0.01 13.53
CA GLN A 28 -14.07 1.25 12.81
C GLN A 28 -13.33 1.11 11.48
N ARG A 29 -12.26 0.32 11.43
CA ARG A 29 -11.54 0.00 10.19
C ARG A 29 -12.41 -0.79 9.22
N ALA A 30 -13.09 -1.82 9.71
CA ALA A 30 -14.01 -2.63 8.91
C ALA A 30 -15.14 -1.78 8.32
N ALA A 31 -15.74 -0.89 9.12
CA ALA A 31 -16.77 0.05 8.66
C ALA A 31 -16.26 1.04 7.59
N ALA A 32 -14.97 1.38 7.61
CA ALA A 32 -14.30 2.20 6.60
C ALA A 32 -13.79 1.41 5.38
N GLY A 33 -14.05 0.09 5.32
CA GLY A 33 -13.57 -0.77 4.23
C GLY A 33 -12.07 -1.10 4.29
N ILE A 34 -11.44 -0.95 5.46
CA ILE A 34 -10.01 -1.22 5.66
C ILE A 34 -9.86 -2.60 6.29
N SER A 35 -9.47 -3.59 5.47
CA SER A 35 -9.10 -4.92 5.95
C SER A 35 -7.66 -4.96 6.46
N ASP A 36 -7.34 -5.95 7.30
CA ASP A 36 -5.99 -6.15 7.84
C ASP A 36 -4.96 -6.63 6.79
N GLY A 37 -5.41 -6.94 5.57
CA GLY A 37 -4.53 -7.27 4.43
C GLY A 37 -4.47 -6.18 3.36
N LEU A 38 -5.12 -5.04 3.57
CA LEU A 38 -5.19 -3.98 2.56
C LEU A 38 -3.81 -3.33 2.37
N ILE A 39 -3.28 -3.41 1.15
CA ILE A 39 -2.11 -2.62 0.74
C ILE A 39 -2.57 -1.44 -0.11
N ARG A 40 -2.10 -0.23 0.20
CA ARG A 40 -2.37 0.98 -0.59
C ARG A 40 -1.11 1.40 -1.34
N LEU A 41 -1.22 1.54 -2.65
CA LEU A 41 -0.21 2.12 -3.52
C LEU A 41 -0.58 3.57 -3.86
N ALA A 42 0.37 4.50 -3.78
CA ALA A 42 0.27 5.83 -4.37
C ALA A 42 1.29 5.90 -5.52
N ILE A 43 0.79 5.97 -6.75
CA ILE A 43 1.60 5.89 -7.96
C ILE A 43 2.23 7.26 -8.24
N GLY A 44 3.55 7.26 -8.41
CA GLY A 44 4.36 8.41 -8.80
C GLY A 44 4.42 8.59 -10.31
N LEU A 45 5.53 9.15 -10.79
CA LEU A 45 5.78 9.50 -12.19
C LEU A 45 6.84 8.63 -12.85
N GLU A 46 7.15 7.47 -12.26
CA GLU A 46 8.07 6.49 -12.85
C GLU A 46 7.52 5.85 -14.15
N SER A 47 8.39 5.14 -14.87
CA SER A 47 7.96 4.34 -16.02
C SER A 47 6.97 3.27 -15.58
N VAL A 48 5.92 3.06 -16.39
CA VAL A 48 4.91 2.03 -16.13
C VAL A 48 5.54 0.64 -16.10
N ASP A 49 6.50 0.36 -16.99
CA ASP A 49 7.17 -0.94 -17.07
C ASP A 49 8.00 -1.23 -15.82
N ASP A 50 8.65 -0.21 -15.25
CA ASP A 50 9.42 -0.34 -14.01
C ASP A 50 8.49 -0.62 -12.82
N LEU A 51 7.34 0.05 -12.76
CA LEU A 51 6.33 -0.18 -11.72
C LEU A 51 5.75 -1.59 -11.79
N GLN A 52 5.44 -2.07 -12.99
CA GLN A 52 4.95 -3.44 -13.19
C GLN A 52 6.00 -4.47 -12.79
N SER A 53 7.26 -4.27 -13.21
CA SER A 53 8.35 -5.18 -12.86
C SER A 53 8.60 -5.24 -11.34
N ASP A 54 8.49 -4.12 -10.62
CA ASP A 54 8.66 -4.10 -9.16
C ASP A 54 7.50 -4.83 -8.45
N LEU A 55 6.26 -4.64 -8.91
CA LEU A 55 5.10 -5.35 -8.38
C LEU A 55 5.15 -6.85 -8.67
N ASP A 56 5.53 -7.26 -9.87
CA ASP A 56 5.67 -8.66 -10.26
C ASP A 56 6.71 -9.38 -9.40
N GLN A 57 7.86 -8.73 -9.14
CA GLN A 57 8.86 -9.26 -8.21
C GLN A 57 8.29 -9.42 -6.80
N GLY A 58 7.54 -8.43 -6.31
CA GLY A 58 6.87 -8.49 -5.01
C GLY A 58 5.89 -9.66 -4.91
N PHE A 59 5.02 -9.82 -5.91
CA PHE A 59 4.03 -10.90 -5.94
C PHE A 59 4.68 -12.29 -6.04
N ALA A 60 5.74 -12.44 -6.83
CA ALA A 60 6.49 -13.70 -6.94
C ALA A 60 7.17 -14.12 -5.62
N SER A 61 7.36 -13.18 -4.67
CA SER A 61 7.94 -13.47 -3.36
C SER A 61 6.94 -13.97 -2.30
N LEU A 62 5.64 -13.88 -2.59
CA LEU A 62 4.60 -14.34 -1.68
C LEU A 62 4.61 -15.87 -1.61
N LYS A 63 4.49 -16.40 -0.39
CA LYS A 63 4.33 -17.84 -0.14
C LYS A 63 2.86 -18.15 0.08
N ASP A 64 2.44 -19.32 -0.35
CA ASP A 64 1.10 -19.88 -0.05
C ASP A 64 0.88 -20.04 1.47
#